data_AF-A0A9N9BM22-F1
#
_entry.id   AF-A0A9N9BM22-F1
#
_cell.length_a   1.000
_cell.length_b   1.000
_cell.length_c   1.000
_cell.angle_alpha   90.00
_cell.angle_beta   90.00
_cell.angle_gamma   90.00
#
_symmetry.space_group_name_H-M   'P 1'
#
loop_
_entity.id
_entity.type
_entity.pdbx_description
1 polymer ?
#
loop_
_entity_poly.entity_id
_entity_poly.type
_entity_poly.pdbx_seq_one_letter_code
_entity_poly.pdbx_strand_id
1 'polypeptide(L)' 'TTDTNDKSFMAVTIHYINDSWKLKHILLDFIHMSGPHTEIAISDAMHECLTTMDIITKLVAITRDNASSKISF' A
#
# COMPACT_ATOMS: atom_id res chain seq x y z
N THR A 1 2.93 -17.32 -28.62
CA THR A 1 1.98 -16.46 -27.90
C THR A 1 2.76 -15.83 -26.78
N THR A 2 2.96 -14.51 -26.79
CA THR A 2 3.76 -13.82 -25.78
C THR A 2 2.98 -13.78 -24.48
N ASP A 3 3.34 -14.62 -23.51
CA ASP A 3 2.83 -14.56 -22.15
C ASP A 3 3.44 -13.34 -21.44
N THR A 4 2.83 -12.17 -21.59
CA THR A 4 3.13 -10.99 -20.76
C THR A 4 2.50 -11.21 -19.39
N ASN A 5 3.18 -11.98 -18.54
CA ASN A 5 2.80 -12.23 -17.16
C ASN A 5 3.26 -11.03 -16.30
N ASP A 6 2.72 -9.84 -16.57
CA ASP A 6 2.95 -8.63 -15.77
C ASP A 6 2.20 -8.77 -14.44
N LYS A 7 2.71 -9.64 -13.57
CA LYS A 7 2.24 -9.77 -12.19
C LYS A 7 2.82 -8.63 -11.39
N SER A 8 1.95 -7.79 -10.86
CA SER A 8 2.34 -6.73 -9.94
C SER A 8 1.81 -7.01 -8.55
N PHE A 9 2.57 -6.55 -7.58
CA PHE A 9 2.26 -6.70 -6.17
C PHE A 9 2.36 -5.35 -5.48
N MET A 10 1.52 -5.17 -4.47
CA MET A 10 1.58 -4.03 -3.57
C MET A 10 1.83 -4.55 -2.16
N ALA A 11 2.93 -4.11 -1.55
CA ALA A 11 3.18 -4.33 -0.14
C ALA A 11 2.66 -3.12 0.64
N VAL A 12 1.85 -3.36 1.67
CA VAL A 12 1.41 -2.31 2.60
C VAL A 12 2.17 -2.48 3.89
N THR A 13 2.99 -1.49 4.26
CA THR A 13 3.76 -1.51 5.50
C THR A 13 3.32 -0.37 6.41
N ILE A 14 3.16 -0.66 7.70
CA ILE A 14 2.93 0.36 8.72
C ILE A 14 4.17 0.59 9.56
N HIS A 15 4.40 1.86 9.90
CA HIS A 15 5.44 2.29 10.80
C HIS A 15 4.82 3.06 11.96
N TYR A 16 5.12 2.66 13.19
CA TYR A 16 4.63 3.36 14.39
C TYR A 16 5.59 3.22 15.55
N ILE A 17 5.47 4.10 16.54
CA ILE A 17 6.20 4.02 17.81
C ILE A 17 5.28 3.38 18.84
N ASN A 18 5.74 2.33 19.50
CA ASN A 18 4.97 1.68 20.56
C ASN A 18 5.22 2.33 21.94
N ASP A 19 4.51 1.85 22.96
CA ASP A 19 4.58 2.38 24.34
C ASP A 19 5.98 2.29 24.97
N SER A 20 6.84 1.40 24.45
CA SER A 20 8.25 1.30 24.87
C SER A 20 9.17 2.27 24.14
N TRP A 21 8.64 3.22 23.40
CA TRP A 21 9.38 4.15 22.54
C TRP A 21 10.26 3.41 21.53
N LYS A 22 9.74 2.34 20.93
CA LYS A 22 10.44 1.59 19.87
C LYS A 22 9.71 1.75 18.55
N LEU A 23 10.46 2.11 17.51
CA LEU A 23 9.98 2.09 16.14
C LEU A 23 9.67 0.64 15.73
N LYS A 24 8.45 0.42 15.26
CA LYS A 24 7.95 -0.81 14.67
C LYS A 24 7.76 -0.60 13.17
N HIS A 25 8.08 -1.61 12.41
CA HIS A 25 7.77 -1.72 10.99
C HIS A 25 7.11 -3.09 10.79
N ILE A 26 5.90 -3.10 10.25
CA ILE A 26 5.11 -4.33 10.09
C ILE A 26 4.55 -4.35 8.68
N LEU A 27 4.71 -5.49 7.98
CA LEU A 27 3.99 -5.77 6.75
C LEU A 27 2.53 -6.09 7.12
N LEU A 28 1.60 -5.24 6.70
CA LEU A 28 0.17 -5.43 6.91
C LEU A 28 -0.40 -6.40 5.87
N ASP A 29 -0.05 -6.21 4.60
CA ASP A 29 -0.55 -7.04 3.51
C ASP A 29 0.41 -7.07 2.31
N PHE A 30 0.28 -8.11 1.51
CA PHE A 30 0.99 -8.33 0.25
C PHE A 30 -0.01 -8.72 -0.84
N ILE A 31 -0.49 -7.70 -1.55
CA ILE A 31 -1.65 -7.78 -2.44
C ILE A 31 -1.18 -8.04 -3.87
N HIS A 32 -1.75 -9.07 -4.52
CA HIS A 32 -1.56 -9.28 -5.96
C HIS A 32 -2.50 -8.35 -6.74
N MET A 33 -1.94 -7.43 -7.52
CA MET A 33 -2.67 -6.44 -8.30
C MET A 33 -2.95 -7.00 -9.70
N SER A 34 -4.09 -7.68 -9.86
CA SER A 34 -4.54 -8.18 -11.16
C SER A 34 -5.26 -7.07 -11.95
N GLY A 35 -4.51 -6.28 -12.73
CA GLY A 35 -5.08 -5.23 -13.58
C GLY A 35 -4.12 -4.06 -13.83
N PRO A 36 -4.53 -3.04 -14.59
CA PRO A 36 -3.69 -1.88 -14.88
C PRO A 36 -3.31 -1.14 -13.59
N HIS A 37 -2.05 -0.69 -13.48
CA HIS A 37 -1.54 0.11 -12.36
C HIS A 37 -2.07 1.55 -12.38
N THR A 38 -3.38 1.71 -12.28
CA THR A 38 -3.99 3.02 -12.09
C THR A 38 -3.82 3.46 -10.64
N GLU A 39 -3.74 4.77 -10.44
CA GLU A 39 -3.70 5.37 -9.11
C GLU A 39 -4.94 5.01 -8.28
N ILE A 40 -6.10 4.88 -8.95
CA ILE A 40 -7.36 4.46 -8.35
C ILE A 40 -7.27 3.04 -7.80
N ALA A 41 -6.81 2.07 -8.59
CA ALA A 41 -6.71 0.68 -8.14
C ALA A 41 -5.79 0.51 -6.93
N ILE A 42 -4.70 1.29 -6.89
CA ILE A 42 -3.75 1.29 -5.77
C ILE A 42 -4.37 1.95 -4.53
N SER A 43 -5.08 3.05 -4.70
CA SER A 43 -5.81 3.71 -3.62
C SER A 43 -6.87 2.79 -3.02
N ASP A 44 -7.64 2.10 -3.85
CA ASP A 44 -8.70 1.19 -3.42
C ASP A 44 -8.12 0.00 -2.64
N ALA A 45 -7.09 -0.66 -3.18
CA ALA A 45 -6.42 -1.78 -2.50
C ALA A 45 -5.81 -1.35 -1.15
N MET A 46 -5.20 -0.17 -1.09
CA MET A 46 -4.68 0.38 0.17
C MET A 46 -5.80 0.68 1.17
N HIS A 47 -6.90 1.30 0.70
CA HIS A 47 -8.04 1.63 1.54
C HIS A 47 -8.71 0.39 2.11
N GLU A 48 -8.87 -0.66 1.31
CA GLU A 48 -9.39 -1.95 1.74
C GLU A 48 -8.50 -2.59 2.82
N CYS A 49 -7.17 -2.59 2.61
CA CYS A 49 -6.21 -3.08 3.60
C CYS A 49 -6.33 -2.33 4.94
N LEU A 50 -6.36 -0.99 4.91
CA LEU A 50 -6.46 -0.17 6.11
C LEU A 50 -7.83 -0.31 6.81
N THR A 51 -8.92 -0.49 6.05
CA THR A 51 -10.26 -0.74 6.58
C THR A 51 -10.34 -2.08 7.28
N THR A 52 -9.82 -3.13 6.64
CA THR A 52 -9.79 -4.49 7.19
C THR A 52 -9.03 -4.56 8.51
N MET A 53 -7.98 -3.76 8.64
CA MET A 53 -7.16 -3.67 9.85
C MET A 53 -7.74 -2.73 10.93
N ASP A 54 -8.83 -2.00 10.63
CA ASP A 54 -9.45 -1.00 11.53
C ASP A 54 -8.46 0.05 12.08
N ILE A 55 -7.62 0.58 11.19
CA ILE A 55 -6.57 1.55 11.54
C ILE A 55 -6.69 2.89 10.81
N ILE A 56 -7.70 3.07 9.95
CA ILE A 56 -7.89 4.31 9.17
C ILE A 56 -7.91 5.55 10.07
N THR A 57 -8.61 5.47 11.21
CA THR A 57 -8.74 6.59 12.15
C THR A 57 -7.46 6.93 12.91
N LYS A 58 -6.46 6.04 12.87
CA LYS A 58 -5.18 6.18 13.58
C LYS A 58 -4.04 6.61 12.63
N LEU A 59 -4.35 6.83 11.36
CA LEU A 59 -3.37 7.16 10.34
C LEU A 59 -2.93 8.62 10.45
N VAL A 60 -1.63 8.85 10.48
CA VAL A 60 -1.04 10.20 10.53
C VAL A 60 -0.47 10.61 9.17
N ALA A 61 0.12 9.65 8.43
CA ALA A 61 0.71 9.88 7.12
C ALA A 61 0.72 8.59 6.30
N ILE A 62 0.68 8.74 4.97
CA ILE A 62 0.86 7.66 4.00
C ILE A 62 2.06 8.04 3.13
N THR A 63 2.95 7.09 2.90
CA THR A 63 4.07 7.24 1.97
C THR A 63 4.05 6.09 0.98
N ARG A 64 4.26 6.39 -0.30
CA ARG A 64 4.43 5.40 -1.36
C ARG A 64 5.90 5.42 -1.79
N ASP A 65 6.49 4.23 -1.95
CA ASP A 65 7.93 4.03 -2.06
C ASP A 65 8.51 4.28 -3.46
N ASN A 66 7.69 4.42 -4.51
CA ASN A 66 8.20 4.58 -5.87
C ASN A 66 7.85 5.91 -6.54
N ALA A 67 8.90 6.59 -6.99
CA ALA A 67 8.90 7.68 -7.94
C ALA A 67 8.44 7.19 -9.34
N SER A 68 7.69 8.04 -10.06
CA SER A 68 7.17 7.85 -11.43
C SER A 68 5.87 7.05 -11.60
N SER A 69 4.76 7.65 -11.20
CA SER A 69 3.55 7.73 -12.03
C SER A 69 3.10 9.18 -11.96
N LYS A 70 2.93 9.84 -13.11
CA LYS A 70 2.77 11.30 -13.18
C LYS A 70 1.46 11.72 -12.51
N ILE A 71 1.59 12.26 -11.30
CA ILE A 71 0.55 13.06 -10.66
C ILE A 71 0.47 14.37 -11.45
N SER A 72 -0.61 14.60 -12.19
CA SER A 72 -1.07 15.95 -12.47
C SER A 72 -2.23 16.21 -11.52
N PHE A 73 -2.02 17.15 -10.59
CA PHE A 73 -3.09 17.76 -9.80
C PHE A 73 -4.05 18.54 -10.71
#